data_AF-A0A3Q2FHS2-F1
#
_entry.id   AF-A0A3Q2FHS2-F1
#
_cell.length_a   1.000
_cell.length_b   1.000
_cell.length_c   1.000
_cell.angle_alpha   90.00
_cell.angle_beta   90.00
_cell.angle_gamma   90.00
#
_symmetry.space_group_name_H-M   'P 1'
#
loop_
_entity.id
_entity.type
_entity.pdbx_description
1 polymer ?
#
loop_
_entity_poly.entity_id
_entity_poly.type
_entity_poly.pdbx_seq_one_letter_code
_entity_poly.pdbx_strand_id
1 'polypeptide(L)'
;MTVTGRGWVESLAAIRAARPCAGPNLGFLRQLEEFENTELAEYRAWWMEQYGKNSFNDEEEVQNLLNKKSNSSLSSSSSSSASANIPQALGTGHT
;
A
#
# COMPACT_ATOMS: atom_id res chain seq x y z
N MET A 1 8.51 4.36 -8.33
CA MET A 1 9.91 3.96 -8.55
C MET A 1 10.56 4.59 -9.76
N THR A 2 9.90 4.77 -10.91
CA THR A 2 10.53 5.37 -12.11
C THR A 2 10.44 6.90 -12.13
N VAL A 3 9.25 7.48 -11.93
CA VAL A 3 9.08 8.95 -11.88
C VAL A 3 9.61 9.52 -10.56
N THR A 4 9.40 8.77 -9.48
CA THR A 4 9.86 9.09 -8.12
C THR A 4 11.19 8.42 -7.82
N GLY A 5 12.02 8.98 -6.94
CA GLY A 5 13.31 8.41 -6.48
C GLY A 5 13.21 7.10 -5.67
N ARG A 6 12.01 6.65 -5.33
CA ARG A 6 11.73 5.50 -4.45
C ARG A 6 11.92 4.13 -5.09
N GLY A 7 12.12 3.10 -4.28
CA GLY A 7 12.10 1.70 -4.73
C GLY A 7 10.68 1.14 -4.94
N TRP A 8 10.57 -0.09 -5.44
CA TRP A 8 9.32 -0.82 -5.65
C TRP A 8 8.61 -1.12 -4.32
N VAL A 9 9.38 -1.40 -3.25
CA VAL A 9 8.84 -1.68 -1.92
C VAL A 9 8.12 -0.45 -1.36
N GLU A 10 8.77 0.71 -1.39
CA GLU A 10 8.19 1.98 -0.96
C GLU A 10 7.00 2.38 -1.85
N SER A 11 7.13 2.19 -3.16
CA SER A 11 6.05 2.46 -4.11
C SER A 11 4.81 1.61 -3.81
N LEU A 12 5.00 0.31 -3.55
CA LEU A 12 3.92 -0.60 -3.17
C LEU A 12 3.32 -0.25 -1.80
N ALA A 13 4.14 0.17 -0.84
CA ALA A 13 3.68 0.62 0.46
C ALA A 13 2.79 1.87 0.36
N ALA A 14 3.18 2.83 -0.46
CA ALA A 14 2.37 4.03 -0.74
C ALA A 14 1.05 3.67 -1.44
N ILE A 15 1.08 2.76 -2.43
CA ILE A 15 -0.14 2.26 -3.09
C ILE A 15 -1.07 1.60 -2.06
N ARG A 16 -0.53 0.78 -1.14
CA ARG A 16 -1.31 0.14 -0.07
C ARG A 16 -1.88 1.13 0.94
N ALA A 17 -1.25 2.28 1.14
CA ALA A 17 -1.80 3.35 1.98
C ALA A 17 -3.08 3.94 1.38
N ALA A 18 -3.13 4.11 0.05
CA ALA A 18 -4.32 4.58 -0.67
C ALA A 18 -5.33 3.46 -0.95
N ARG A 19 -4.86 2.23 -1.18
CA ARG A 19 -5.66 1.06 -1.56
C ARG A 19 -5.22 -0.19 -0.78
N PRO A 20 -5.78 -0.44 0.42
CA PRO A 20 -5.34 -1.51 1.31
C PRO A 20 -5.39 -2.92 0.70
N CYS A 21 -6.25 -3.16 -0.29
CA CYS A 21 -6.36 -4.45 -0.99
C CYS A 21 -5.29 -4.68 -2.08
N ALA A 22 -4.35 -3.75 -2.28
CA ALA A 22 -3.26 -3.94 -3.24
C ALA A 22 -2.30 -5.05 -2.79
N GLY A 23 -2.41 -6.22 -3.42
CA GLY A 23 -1.59 -7.39 -3.16
C GLY A 23 -1.18 -8.08 -4.46
N PRO A 24 -0.10 -7.64 -5.13
CA PRO A 24 0.43 -8.35 -6.29
C PRO A 24 0.89 -9.76 -5.89
N ASN A 25 0.81 -10.72 -6.82
CA ASN A 25 1.30 -12.08 -6.60
C ASN A 25 2.83 -12.13 -6.56
N LEU A 26 3.39 -13.26 -6.09
CA LEU A 26 4.84 -13.42 -5.93
C LEU A 26 5.63 -13.24 -7.24
N GLY A 27 5.07 -13.67 -8.39
CA GLY A 27 5.70 -13.48 -9.69
C GLY A 27 5.86 -12.00 -10.04
N PHE A 28 4.81 -11.20 -9.82
CA PHE A 28 4.87 -9.75 -10.01
C PHE A 28 5.83 -9.06 -9.03
N LEU A 29 5.92 -9.53 -7.77
CA LEU A 29 6.90 -8.99 -6.82
C LEU A 29 8.35 -9.21 -7.30
N ARG A 30 8.66 -10.41 -7.82
CA ARG A 30 9.98 -10.70 -8.41
C ARG A 30 10.26 -9.85 -9.64
N GLN A 31 9.27 -9.63 -10.50
CA GLN A 31 9.43 -8.75 -11.67
C GLN A 31 9.70 -7.30 -11.26
N LEU A 32 9.08 -6.81 -10.19
CA LEU A 32 9.35 -5.47 -9.65
C LEU A 32 10.77 -5.35 -9.09
N GLU A 33 11.23 -6.37 -8.38
CA GLU A 33 12.60 -6.45 -7.85
C GLU A 33 13.64 -6.52 -8.98
N GLU A 34 13.42 -7.37 -9.99
CA GLU A 34 14.27 -7.49 -11.17
C GLU A 34 14.35 -6.14 -11.91
N PHE A 35 13.20 -5.50 -12.15
CA PHE A 35 13.14 -4.20 -12.82
C PHE A 35 13.90 -3.11 -12.05
N GLU A 36 13.78 -3.06 -10.72
CA GLU A 36 14.55 -2.14 -9.89
C GLU A 36 16.06 -2.34 -10.02
N ASN A 37 16.51 -3.59 -10.07
CA ASN A 37 17.93 -3.93 -10.10
C ASN A 37 18.58 -3.80 -11.49
N THR A 38 17.80 -3.90 -12.56
CA THR A 38 18.33 -4.03 -13.93
C THR A 38 18.02 -2.84 -14.82
N GLU A 39 16.76 -2.39 -14.87
CA GLU A 39 16.27 -1.45 -15.89
C GLU A 39 15.94 -0.07 -15.32
N LEU A 40 15.69 0.03 -14.02
CA LEU A 40 15.13 1.23 -13.41
C LEU A 40 16.01 2.47 -13.58
N ALA A 41 17.33 2.33 -13.43
CA ALA A 41 18.27 3.46 -13.56
C ALA A 41 18.27 4.03 -14.98
N GLU A 42 18.27 3.15 -15.99
CA GLU A 42 18.23 3.53 -17.41
C GLU A 42 16.90 4.19 -17.75
N TYR A 43 15.79 3.61 -17.29
CA TYR A 43 14.45 4.19 -17.48
C TYR A 43 14.31 5.57 -16.85
N ARG A 44 14.89 5.80 -15.66
CA ARG A 44 14.91 7.13 -15.03
C ARG A 44 15.68 8.15 -15.86
N ALA A 45 16.85 7.78 -16.35
CA ALA A 45 17.68 8.66 -17.19
C ALA A 45 16.95 9.00 -18.49
N TRP A 46 16.44 7.97 -19.19
CA TRP A 46 15.66 8.13 -20.41
C TRP A 46 14.41 9.00 -20.19
N TRP A 47 13.69 8.78 -19.08
CA TRP A 47 12.50 9.57 -18.75
C TRP A 47 12.83 11.06 -18.57
N MET A 48 13.92 11.37 -17.85
CA MET A 48 14.36 12.76 -17.67
C MET A 48 14.86 13.40 -18.97
N GLU A 49 15.51 12.64 -19.85
CA GLU A 49 15.93 13.12 -21.16
C GLU A 49 14.72 13.48 -22.04
N GLN A 50 13.71 12.61 -22.06
CA GLN A 50 12.54 12.77 -22.94
C GLN A 50 11.57 13.86 -22.46
N TYR A 51 11.38 14.01 -21.15
CA TYR A 51 10.33 14.88 -20.59
C TYR A 51 10.87 16.03 -19.73
N GLY A 52 12.18 16.06 -19.47
CA GLY A 52 12.82 17.10 -18.66
C GLY A 52 12.55 16.94 -17.16
N LYS A 53 12.57 18.07 -16.44
CA LYS A 53 12.39 18.10 -14.98
C LYS A 53 10.91 18.06 -14.61
N ASN A 54 10.60 17.25 -13.61
CA ASN A 54 9.26 17.12 -13.07
C ASN A 54 8.83 18.43 -12.37
N SER A 55 7.70 19.02 -12.81
CA SER A 55 7.12 20.23 -12.20
C SER A 55 6.16 19.91 -11.04
N PHE A 56 5.83 18.63 -10.86
CA PHE A 56 4.96 18.15 -9.81
C PHE A 56 5.77 17.71 -8.58
N ASN A 57 5.08 17.62 -7.45
CA ASN A 57 5.69 17.33 -6.16
C ASN A 57 5.48 15.86 -5.73
N ASP A 58 5.60 14.94 -6.69
CA ASP A 58 5.30 13.51 -6.50
C ASP A 58 6.10 12.88 -5.35
N GLU A 59 7.35 13.33 -5.13
CA GLU A 59 8.20 12.88 -4.03
C GLU A 59 7.54 13.12 -2.66
N GLU A 60 6.99 14.31 -2.45
CA GLU A 60 6.31 14.69 -1.21
C GLU A 60 4.97 13.97 -1.08
N GLU A 61 4.19 13.86 -2.16
CA GLU A 61 2.90 13.18 -2.12
C GLU A 61 3.07 11.70 -1.73
N VAL A 62 4.07 11.03 -2.30
CA VAL A 62 4.37 9.64 -1.91
C VAL A 62 4.89 9.56 -0.47
N GLN A 63 5.68 10.54 0.00
CA GLN A 63 6.09 10.60 1.41
C GLN A 63 4.87 10.70 2.35
N ASN A 64 3.91 11.56 1.99
CA ASN A 64 2.71 11.78 2.78
C ASN A 64 1.84 10.52 2.87
N LEU A 65 1.78 9.72 1.80
CA LEU A 65 1.11 8.40 1.82
C LEU A 65 1.81 7.41 2.76
N LEU A 66 3.15 7.35 2.73
CA LEU A 66 3.93 6.49 3.61
C LEU A 66 3.75 6.88 5.09
N ASN A 67 3.75 8.18 5.38
CA ASN A 67 3.51 8.71 6.73
C ASN A 67 2.06 8.47 7.21
N LYS A 68 1.07 8.49 6.32
CA LYS A 68 -0.31 8.10 6.65
C LYS A 68 -0.39 6.64 7.11
N LYS A 69 0.38 5.74 6.48
CA LYS A 69 0.37 4.31 6.82
C LYS A 69 0.99 4.05 8.19
N SER A 70 2.07 4.74 8.58
CA SER A 70 2.64 4.59 9.93
C SER A 70 1.63 5.01 11.01
N ASN A 71 0.84 6.05 10.75
CA ASN A 71 -0.16 6.54 11.69
C ASN A 71 -1.40 5.64 11.80
N SER A 72 -1.81 4.96 10.72
CA SER A 72 -2.95 4.03 10.77
C SER A 72 -2.62 2.70 11.45
N SER A 73 -1.36 2.24 11.37
CA SER A 73 -0.91 1.07 12.16
C SER A 73 -0.94 1.30 13.68
N LEU A 74 -0.84 2.55 14.15
CA LEU A 74 -0.97 2.90 15.57
C LEU A 74 -2.43 2.93 16.06
N SER A 75 -3.41 3.17 15.19
CA SER A 75 -4.83 3.22 15.57
C SER A 75 -5.57 1.89 15.43
N SER A 76 -5.00 0.91 14.73
CA SER A 76 -5.62 -0.43 14.55
C SER A 76 -5.43 -1.40 15.72
N SER A 77 -4.72 -1.03 16.78
CA SER A 77 -4.45 -1.90 17.94
C SER A 77 -5.49 -1.79 19.06
N SER A 78 -6.63 -1.11 18.87
CA SER A 78 -7.61 -0.87 19.93
C SER A 78 -9.06 -1.05 19.47
N SER A 79 -9.44 -2.24 18.99
CA SER A 79 -10.85 -2.67 19.01
C SER A 79 -11.00 -4.13 18.54
N SER A 80 -10.88 -5.08 19.47
CA SER A 80 -11.43 -6.42 19.29
C SER A 80 -11.90 -7.00 20.63
N SER A 81 -13.00 -6.47 21.14
CA SER A 81 -13.86 -7.15 22.10
C SER A 81 -15.26 -7.28 21.49
N ALA A 82 -15.39 -8.20 20.53
CA ALA A 82 -16.69 -8.59 20.00
C ALA A 82 -17.38 -9.53 21.00
N SER A 83 -18.22 -8.97 21.87
CA SER A 83 -19.17 -9.75 22.67
C SER A 83 -20.16 -10.45 21.74
N ALA A 84 -20.13 -11.78 21.73
CA ALA A 84 -21.08 -12.62 21.01
C ALA A 84 -22.49 -12.42 21.58
N ASN A 85 -23.38 -11.81 20.80
CA ASN A 85 -24.80 -11.71 21.15
C ASN A 85 -25.50 -12.98 20.65
N ILE A 86 -25.69 -13.95 21.54
CA ILE A 86 -26.46 -15.18 21.26
C ILE A 86 -27.95 -14.86 21.47
N PRO A 87 -28.83 -14.97 20.46
CA PRO A 87 -30.27 -14.82 20.68
C PRO A 87 -30.81 -16.08 21.38
N GLN A 88 -31.37 -15.88 22.58
CA GLN A 88 -32.03 -16.91 23.37
C GLN A 88 -33.35 -17.30 22.68
N ALA A 89 -33.39 -18.47 22.05
CA ALA A 89 -34.60 -19.01 21.45
C ALA A 89 -35.63 -19.30 22.54
N LEU A 90 -36.81 -18.72 22.33
CA LEU A 90 -37.98 -18.71 23.18
C LEU A 90 -38.46 -20.14 23.50
N GLY A 91 -38.56 -20.45 24.80
CA GLY A 91 -39.21 -21.66 25.28
C GLY A 91 -40.72 -21.57 25.09
N THR A 92 -41.31 -22.61 24.50
CA THR A 92 -42.73 -22.92 24.66
C THR A 92 -42.85 -24.36 25.12
N GLY A 93 -43.01 -24.54 26.43
CA GLY A 93 -43.63 -25.74 26.98
C GLY A 93 -45.13 -25.50 27.09
N HIS A 94 -45.93 -26.50 26.71
CA HIS A 94 -46.93 -27.15 27.57
C HIS A 94 -47.88 -28.05 26.78
N THR A 95 -48.06 -29.25 27.37
CA THR A 95 -49.11 -30.28 27.26
C THR A 95 -49.38 -30.93 25.91
#